data_AF-A0A3S5DC84-F1
#
_entry.id   AF-A0A3S5DC84-F1
#
_cell.length_a   1.000
_cell.length_b   1.000
_cell.length_c   1.000
_cell.angle_alpha   90.00
_cell.angle_beta   90.00
_cell.angle_gamma   90.00
#
_symmetry.space_group_name_H-M   'P 1'
#
loop_
_entity.id
_entity.type
_entity.pdbx_description
1 polymer ?
#
loop_
_entity_poly.entity_id
_entity_poly.type
_entity_poly.pdbx_seq_one_letter_code
_entity_poly.pdbx_strand_id
1 'polypeptide(L)'
;MIPRKKFEAKRAELAEREWARMKENNSATCRSCHNYDAMDHAKQNPEAARQMKIAAKENQSCIDCHKGIAHQLPDMSSGFRKQFDELRASASTHNDGDTLYSLDIKPIYAAKGDKEPAGSLLPASEVKVLKRDGDWLQVQIEGWTETDGRQRVLTQLPGKRIFVASIRGDVQQHVKTLEETTVAATNTQWSKLQATAWMQKGDMVNDIKPIWAYADSLYNGTCNQCHGAPDKAHFDANGWIGTLNGMIGFTSLDKREERTLLKYLQMNASDTTNTPHSDKGEHNEK
;
A
#
# COMPACT_ATOMS: atom_id res chain seq x y z
N MET A 1 38.08 7.69 7.01
CA MET A 1 36.99 7.74 8.02
C MET A 1 35.82 8.49 7.42
N ILE A 2 34.62 7.89 7.34
CA ILE A 2 33.43 8.59 6.83
C ILE A 2 33.00 9.61 7.90
N PRO A 3 32.83 10.90 7.58
CA PRO A 3 32.32 11.88 8.53
C PRO A 3 30.96 11.44 9.09
N ARG A 4 30.75 11.56 10.41
CA ARG A 4 29.50 11.14 11.07
C ARG A 4 28.25 11.64 10.35
N LYS A 5 28.24 12.89 9.89
CA LYS A 5 27.14 13.46 9.10
C LYS A 5 26.85 12.71 7.80
N LYS A 6 27.89 12.26 7.09
CA LYS A 6 27.74 11.46 5.86
C LYS A 6 27.25 10.04 6.14
N PHE A 7 27.64 9.47 7.29
CA PHE A 7 27.12 8.17 7.74
C PHE A 7 25.64 8.26 8.13
N GLU A 8 25.26 9.22 8.98
CA GLU A 8 23.87 9.41 9.42
C GLU A 8 22.93 9.64 8.23
N ALA A 9 23.34 10.44 7.23
CA ALA A 9 22.56 10.69 6.02
C ALA A 9 22.32 9.43 5.15
N LYS A 10 23.14 8.38 5.31
CA LYS A 10 23.01 7.11 4.59
C LYS A 10 22.58 5.95 5.49
N ARG A 11 22.32 6.20 6.77
CA ARG A 11 22.17 5.14 7.77
C ARG A 11 20.94 4.26 7.51
N ALA A 12 19.83 4.85 7.06
CA ALA A 12 18.63 4.10 6.68
C ALA A 12 18.90 3.19 5.45
N GLU A 13 19.47 3.74 4.37
CA GLU A 13 19.85 2.99 3.16
C GLU A 13 20.79 1.82 3.48
N LEU A 14 21.80 2.06 4.31
CA LEU A 14 22.74 1.02 4.73
C LEU A 14 22.07 -0.05 5.60
N ALA A 15 21.21 0.36 6.54
CA ALA A 15 20.47 -0.58 7.37
C ALA A 15 19.52 -1.47 6.55
N GLU A 16 18.80 -0.90 5.58
CA GLU A 16 17.92 -1.65 4.67
C GLU A 16 18.70 -2.70 3.86
N ARG A 17 19.88 -2.35 3.34
CA ARG A 17 20.75 -3.31 2.63
C ARG A 17 21.20 -4.45 3.52
N GLU A 18 21.62 -4.14 4.74
CA GLU A 18 22.06 -5.14 5.70
C GLU A 18 20.90 -6.04 6.15
N TRP A 19 19.71 -5.49 6.35
CA TRP A 19 18.51 -6.26 6.67
C TRP A 19 18.04 -7.11 5.50
N ALA A 20 18.08 -6.60 4.27
CA ALA A 20 17.78 -7.39 3.08
C ALA A 20 18.70 -8.62 3.00
N ARG A 21 20.01 -8.43 3.18
CA ARG A 21 21.00 -9.53 3.23
C ARG A 21 20.71 -10.51 4.37
N MET A 22 20.41 -10.02 5.57
CA MET A 22 20.05 -10.87 6.72
C MET A 22 18.72 -11.60 6.50
N LYS A 23 17.76 -11.03 5.77
CA LYS A 23 16.50 -11.72 5.44
C LYS A 23 16.74 -12.80 4.41
N GLU A 24 17.47 -12.48 3.35
CA GLU A 24 17.79 -13.40 2.24
C GLU A 24 18.56 -14.63 2.72
N ASN A 25 19.48 -14.46 3.68
CA ASN A 25 20.19 -15.58 4.30
C ASN A 25 19.50 -16.16 5.55
N ASN A 26 18.23 -15.81 5.78
CA ASN A 26 17.42 -16.26 6.92
C ASN A 26 18.10 -16.07 8.30
N SER A 27 18.79 -14.95 8.49
CA SER A 27 19.54 -14.61 9.70
C SER A 27 20.55 -15.69 10.10
N ALA A 28 21.27 -16.28 9.12
CA ALA A 28 22.22 -17.37 9.34
C ALA A 28 23.22 -17.09 10.48
N THR A 29 23.73 -15.86 10.59
CA THR A 29 24.65 -15.44 11.66
C THR A 29 23.99 -15.43 13.05
N CYS A 30 22.70 -15.11 13.15
CA CYS A 30 21.98 -15.23 14.42
C CYS A 30 21.76 -16.71 14.75
N ARG A 31 21.36 -17.51 13.76
CA ARG A 31 21.02 -18.93 13.94
C ARG A 31 22.21 -19.83 14.25
N SER A 32 23.43 -19.40 13.96
CA SER A 32 24.64 -20.15 14.40
C SER A 32 24.73 -20.27 15.92
N CYS A 33 24.06 -19.38 16.66
CA CYS A 33 23.97 -19.42 18.12
C CYS A 33 22.53 -19.52 18.64
N HIS A 34 21.55 -19.02 17.88
CA HIS A 34 20.12 -18.99 18.23
C HIS A 34 19.31 -19.94 17.33
N ASN A 35 19.43 -21.24 17.56
CA ASN A 35 18.59 -22.24 16.90
C ASN A 35 17.23 -22.33 17.61
N TYR A 36 16.14 -22.28 16.85
CA TYR A 36 14.78 -22.45 17.36
C TYR A 36 14.61 -23.72 18.20
N ASP A 37 15.18 -24.84 17.76
CA ASP A 37 15.05 -26.13 18.47
C ASP A 37 15.82 -26.16 19.79
N ALA A 38 16.84 -25.30 19.92
CA ALA A 38 17.66 -25.18 21.13
C ALA A 38 17.09 -24.17 22.13
N MET A 39 16.01 -23.45 21.78
CA MET A 39 15.40 -22.47 22.69
C MET A 39 14.56 -23.15 23.76
N ASP A 40 14.83 -22.82 25.02
CA ASP A 40 14.01 -23.28 26.15
C ASP A 40 12.77 -22.38 26.30
N HIS A 41 11.69 -22.75 25.59
CA HIS A 41 10.42 -22.00 25.63
C HIS A 41 9.77 -21.97 27.02
N ALA A 42 10.12 -22.88 27.94
CA ALA A 42 9.58 -22.87 29.29
C ALA A 42 10.16 -21.72 30.15
N LYS A 43 11.32 -21.20 29.77
CA LYS A 43 11.97 -20.04 30.43
C LYS A 43 11.64 -18.70 29.77
N GLN A 44 10.95 -18.71 28.64
CA GLN A 44 10.52 -17.50 27.96
C GLN A 44 9.24 -16.95 28.61
N ASN A 45 9.00 -15.64 28.48
CA ASN A 45 7.69 -15.09 28.79
C ASN A 45 6.62 -15.84 27.96
N PRO A 46 5.44 -16.18 28.52
CA PRO A 46 4.43 -16.97 27.81
C PRO A 46 4.07 -16.44 26.42
N GLU A 47 3.99 -15.11 26.25
CA GLU A 47 3.71 -14.51 24.94
C GLU A 47 4.87 -14.70 23.97
N ALA A 48 6.11 -14.45 24.41
CA ALA A 48 7.29 -14.68 23.60
C ALA A 48 7.41 -16.16 23.20
N ALA A 49 7.11 -17.09 24.10
CA ALA A 49 7.10 -18.52 23.81
C ALA A 49 6.08 -18.88 22.72
N ARG A 50 4.89 -18.28 22.75
CA ARG A 50 3.86 -18.47 21.70
C ARG A 50 4.37 -17.97 20.35
N GLN A 51 4.88 -16.74 20.29
CA GLN A 51 5.39 -16.14 19.05
C GLN A 51 6.59 -16.91 18.50
N MET A 52 7.51 -17.34 19.35
CA MET A 52 8.70 -18.10 18.94
C MET A 52 8.35 -19.47 18.37
N LYS A 53 7.29 -20.13 18.86
CA LYS A 53 6.77 -21.38 18.25
C LYS A 53 6.22 -21.13 16.84
N ILE A 54 5.53 -20.02 16.62
CA ILE A 54 5.04 -19.63 15.28
C ILE A 54 6.24 -19.33 14.37
N ALA A 55 7.19 -18.52 14.83
CA ALA A 55 8.40 -18.18 14.08
C ALA A 55 9.22 -19.43 13.68
N ALA A 56 9.33 -20.41 14.57
CA ALA A 56 9.98 -21.69 14.30
C ALA A 56 9.24 -22.48 13.22
N LYS A 57 7.91 -22.60 13.34
CA LYS A 57 7.05 -23.32 12.39
C LYS A 57 7.10 -22.71 10.99
N GLU A 58 7.04 -21.39 10.90
CA GLU A 58 7.01 -20.65 9.63
C GLU A 58 8.43 -20.30 9.13
N ASN A 59 9.48 -20.76 9.82
CA ASN A 59 10.88 -20.47 9.54
C ASN A 59 11.19 -18.97 9.33
N GLN A 60 10.57 -18.10 10.13
CA GLN A 60 10.71 -16.64 10.00
C GLN A 60 12.15 -16.18 10.24
N SER A 61 12.59 -15.09 9.60
CA SER A 61 13.92 -14.54 9.83
C SER A 61 13.97 -13.83 11.19
N CYS A 62 15.06 -13.97 11.94
CA CYS A 62 15.17 -13.37 13.27
C CYS A 62 14.96 -11.86 13.25
N ILE A 63 15.46 -11.20 12.20
CA ILE A 63 15.31 -9.76 12.00
C ILE A 63 13.89 -9.33 11.59
N ASP A 64 12.96 -10.25 11.33
CA ASP A 64 11.57 -9.86 11.09
C ASP A 64 10.94 -9.26 12.36
N CYS A 65 11.36 -9.72 13.54
CA CYS A 65 10.90 -9.21 14.85
C CYS A 65 12.01 -8.56 15.70
N HIS A 66 13.29 -8.91 15.49
CA HIS A 66 14.40 -8.46 16.34
C HIS A 66 15.27 -7.35 15.73
N LYS A 67 14.74 -6.60 14.76
CA LYS A 67 15.37 -5.34 14.31
C LYS A 67 15.46 -4.37 15.48
N GLY A 68 16.59 -3.68 15.60
CA GLY A 68 16.75 -2.61 16.59
C GLY A 68 17.18 -3.05 17.99
N ILE A 69 17.33 -4.36 18.26
CA ILE A 69 17.72 -4.86 19.59
C ILE A 69 19.19 -4.55 19.90
N ALA A 70 20.08 -4.90 18.97
CA ALA A 70 21.53 -4.72 19.17
C ALA A 70 22.00 -3.29 18.84
N HIS A 71 21.29 -2.60 17.94
CA HIS A 71 21.67 -1.28 17.45
C HIS A 71 20.43 -0.39 17.38
N GLN A 72 20.58 0.89 17.74
CA GLN A 72 19.50 1.86 17.58
C GLN A 72 19.03 1.89 16.11
N LEU A 73 17.72 1.84 15.90
CA LEU A 73 17.15 1.96 14.55
C LEU A 73 17.48 3.35 13.98
N PRO A 74 17.80 3.45 12.68
CA PRO A 74 17.84 4.74 12.02
C PRO A 74 16.43 5.33 11.95
N ASP A 75 16.36 6.63 11.66
CA ASP A 75 15.10 7.25 11.24
C ASP A 75 14.67 6.65 9.90
N MET A 76 13.75 5.68 9.97
CA MET A 76 13.21 4.98 8.83
C MET A 76 12.32 5.87 7.95
N SER A 77 11.85 7.01 8.47
CA SER A 77 11.02 7.94 7.69
C SER A 77 11.79 8.66 6.59
N SER A 78 13.09 8.83 6.77
CA SER A 78 13.97 9.46 5.79
C SER A 78 14.13 8.64 4.51
N GLY A 79 14.09 7.30 4.60
CA GLY A 79 14.31 6.39 3.48
C GLY A 79 13.18 6.45 2.45
N PHE A 80 11.97 6.11 2.87
CA PHE A 80 10.82 6.05 1.95
C PHE A 80 10.42 7.44 1.41
N ARG A 81 10.60 8.53 2.19
CA ARG A 81 10.32 9.89 1.70
C ARG A 81 11.28 10.30 0.60
N LYS A 82 12.56 9.99 0.76
CA LYS A 82 13.56 10.22 -0.29
C LYS A 82 13.27 9.37 -1.53
N GLN A 83 12.91 8.10 -1.36
CA GLN A 83 12.49 7.24 -2.48
C GLN A 83 11.29 7.83 -3.22
N PHE A 84 10.32 8.40 -2.50
CA PHE A 84 9.20 9.08 -3.11
C PHE A 84 9.60 10.37 -3.85
N ASP A 85 10.51 11.17 -3.30
CA ASP A 85 11.03 12.37 -3.99
C ASP A 85 11.72 11.99 -5.30
N GLU A 86 12.49 10.91 -5.31
CA GLU A 86 13.12 10.35 -6.51
C GLU A 86 12.05 9.83 -7.51
N LEU A 87 11.00 9.16 -7.02
CA LEU A 87 9.87 8.72 -7.84
C LEU A 87 9.14 9.92 -8.48
N ARG A 88 8.84 10.96 -7.70
CA ARG A 88 8.20 12.20 -8.18
C ARG A 88 9.09 12.93 -9.18
N ALA A 89 10.40 12.98 -8.95
CA ALA A 89 11.34 13.56 -9.92
C ALA A 89 11.34 12.79 -11.24
N SER A 90 11.35 11.45 -11.21
CA SER A 90 11.31 10.61 -12.40
C SER A 90 9.96 10.64 -13.15
N ALA A 91 8.87 10.97 -12.46
CA ALA A 91 7.55 11.17 -13.06
C ALA A 91 7.53 12.28 -14.11
N SER A 92 8.47 13.24 -14.08
CA SER A 92 8.58 14.29 -15.10
C SER A 92 9.00 13.76 -16.48
N THR A 93 9.67 12.60 -16.53
CA THR A 93 10.20 11.97 -17.74
C THR A 93 9.53 10.64 -18.10
N HIS A 94 8.62 10.12 -17.26
CA HIS A 94 7.94 8.83 -17.44
C HIS A 94 6.42 8.97 -17.28
N ASN A 95 5.81 9.90 -18.03
CA ASN A 95 4.38 10.22 -17.96
C ASN A 95 3.71 10.38 -19.35
N ASP A 96 4.40 9.93 -20.39
CA ASP A 96 4.02 10.03 -21.80
C ASP A 96 3.17 8.85 -22.30
N GLY A 97 3.05 7.78 -21.51
CA GLY A 97 2.24 6.61 -21.85
C GLY A 97 0.74 6.87 -21.86
N ASP A 98 -0.01 5.97 -22.50
CA ASP A 98 -1.48 6.05 -22.58
C ASP A 98 -2.16 5.63 -21.27
N THR A 99 -1.46 4.87 -20.42
CA THR A 99 -1.93 4.48 -19.09
C THR A 99 -1.03 5.13 -18.06
N LEU A 100 -1.64 5.82 -17.10
CA LEU A 100 -0.93 6.54 -16.04
C LEU A 100 -1.49 6.18 -14.67
N TYR A 101 -0.61 6.26 -13.66
CA TYR A 101 -0.94 6.05 -12.26
C TYR A 101 -0.60 7.28 -11.45
N SER A 102 -1.51 7.71 -10.59
CA SER A 102 -1.33 8.88 -9.72
C SER A 102 -0.34 8.62 -8.58
N LEU A 103 0.58 9.54 -8.36
CA LEU A 103 1.47 9.55 -7.19
C LEU A 103 0.84 10.18 -5.95
N ASP A 104 -0.10 11.10 -6.17
CA ASP A 104 -0.73 11.90 -5.12
C ASP A 104 -2.25 12.05 -5.40
N ILE A 105 -2.97 12.67 -4.47
CA ILE A 105 -4.35 13.07 -4.68
C ILE A 105 -4.38 14.19 -5.72
N LYS A 106 -5.05 13.95 -6.85
CA LYS A 106 -5.17 14.91 -7.93
C LYS A 106 -6.61 15.43 -8.04
N PRO A 107 -6.83 16.75 -8.04
CA PRO A 107 -8.14 17.28 -8.38
C PRO A 107 -8.47 16.92 -9.84
N ILE A 108 -9.73 16.54 -10.07
CA ILE A 108 -10.26 16.31 -11.41
C ILE A 108 -11.39 17.30 -11.67
N TYR A 109 -11.60 17.65 -12.93
CA TYR A 109 -12.45 18.75 -13.38
C TYR A 109 -13.37 18.28 -14.50
N ALA A 110 -14.54 18.93 -14.63
CA ALA A 110 -15.47 18.65 -15.70
C ALA A 110 -14.95 19.19 -17.04
N ALA A 111 -14.40 20.41 -17.02
CA ALA A 111 -13.77 21.04 -18.16
C ALA A 111 -12.36 21.56 -17.85
N LYS A 112 -11.58 21.74 -18.92
CA LYS A 112 -10.25 22.36 -18.85
C LYS A 112 -10.38 23.80 -18.36
N GLY A 113 -9.67 24.14 -17.29
CA GLY A 113 -9.62 25.51 -16.75
C GLY A 113 -10.69 25.84 -15.70
N ASP A 114 -11.53 24.88 -15.32
CA ASP A 114 -12.46 25.05 -14.21
C ASP A 114 -11.72 25.37 -12.90
N LYS A 115 -12.29 26.25 -12.09
CA LYS A 115 -11.73 26.63 -10.78
C LYS A 115 -12.08 25.61 -9.70
N GLU A 116 -13.29 25.08 -9.74
CA GLU A 116 -13.80 24.15 -8.74
C GLU A 116 -13.60 22.69 -9.19
N PRO A 117 -12.93 21.84 -8.41
CA PRO A 117 -12.76 20.43 -8.76
C PRO A 117 -14.11 19.70 -8.80
N ALA A 118 -14.34 18.92 -9.84
CA ALA A 118 -15.46 17.99 -9.97
C ALA A 118 -15.18 16.62 -9.29
N GLY A 119 -14.16 16.55 -8.44
CA GLY A 119 -13.79 15.35 -7.71
C GLY A 119 -12.30 15.29 -7.38
N SER A 120 -11.84 14.10 -7.02
CA SER A 120 -10.41 13.83 -6.87
C SER A 120 -10.05 12.40 -7.27
N LEU A 121 -8.98 12.24 -8.01
CA LEU A 121 -8.29 10.97 -8.21
C LEU A 121 -7.37 10.72 -7.01
N LEU A 122 -7.44 9.53 -6.41
CA LEU A 122 -6.62 9.18 -5.25
C LEU A 122 -5.26 8.61 -5.68
N PRO A 123 -4.27 8.48 -4.77
CA PRO A 123 -2.96 7.89 -5.11
C PRO A 123 -3.07 6.43 -5.57
N ALA A 124 -2.13 6.00 -6.38
CA ALA A 124 -2.07 4.67 -6.99
C ALA A 124 -3.39 4.30 -7.70
N SER A 125 -3.95 5.24 -8.44
CA SER A 125 -5.15 5.05 -9.26
C SER A 125 -4.78 5.11 -10.73
N GLU A 126 -5.25 4.11 -11.48
CA GLU A 126 -5.05 4.03 -12.92
C GLU A 126 -5.99 4.99 -13.67
N VAL A 127 -5.47 5.62 -14.72
CA VAL A 127 -6.25 6.37 -15.71
C VAL A 127 -5.73 6.08 -17.11
N LYS A 128 -6.63 6.15 -18.10
CA LYS A 128 -6.26 6.14 -19.52
C LYS A 128 -6.26 7.57 -20.06
N VAL A 129 -5.19 8.00 -20.71
CA VAL A 129 -5.09 9.32 -21.31
C VAL A 129 -5.85 9.34 -22.64
N LEU A 130 -6.86 10.19 -22.74
CA LEU A 130 -7.64 10.37 -23.96
C LEU A 130 -7.10 11.53 -24.81
N LYS A 131 -6.64 12.59 -24.16
CA LYS A 131 -6.12 13.79 -24.83
C LYS A 131 -5.08 14.49 -23.97
N ARG A 132 -4.01 14.99 -24.61
CA ARG A 132 -3.00 15.87 -24.00
C ARG A 132 -3.15 17.26 -24.59
N ASP A 133 -3.31 18.27 -23.74
CA ASP A 133 -3.52 19.65 -24.16
C ASP A 133 -2.81 20.63 -23.21
N GLY A 134 -1.56 20.95 -23.54
CA GLY A 134 -0.69 21.81 -22.73
C GLY A 134 -0.38 21.18 -21.37
N ASP A 135 -0.79 21.84 -20.30
CA ASP A 135 -0.65 21.34 -18.92
C ASP A 135 -1.81 20.46 -18.47
N TRP A 136 -2.75 20.16 -19.36
CA TRP A 136 -3.95 19.41 -19.05
C TRP A 136 -4.00 18.07 -19.77
N LEU A 137 -4.54 17.08 -19.07
CA LEU A 137 -4.85 15.75 -19.57
C LEU A 137 -6.36 15.55 -19.46
N GLN A 138 -6.98 15.14 -20.56
CA GLN A 138 -8.30 14.52 -20.50
C GLN A 138 -8.08 13.03 -20.29
N VAL A 139 -8.68 12.48 -19.26
CA VAL A 139 -8.47 11.11 -18.84
C VAL A 139 -9.79 10.37 -18.68
N GLN A 140 -9.74 9.07 -18.94
CA GLN A 140 -10.76 8.10 -18.60
C GLN A 140 -10.39 7.44 -17.28
N ILE A 141 -11.34 7.48 -16.34
CA ILE A 141 -11.23 6.86 -15.02
C ILE A 141 -12.27 5.74 -14.97
N GLU A 142 -11.86 4.54 -14.59
CA GLU A 142 -12.76 3.41 -14.39
C GLU A 142 -12.80 3.00 -12.92
N GLY A 143 -13.96 2.55 -12.45
CA GLY A 143 -14.06 1.93 -11.14
C GLY A 143 -15.49 1.52 -10.79
N TRP A 144 -15.62 0.73 -9.74
CA TRP A 144 -16.87 0.15 -9.27
C TRP A 144 -17.56 1.04 -8.25
N THR A 145 -18.89 1.04 -8.26
CA THR A 145 -19.72 1.63 -7.21
C THR A 145 -20.99 0.80 -7.04
N GLU A 146 -21.61 0.85 -5.87
CA GLU A 146 -22.96 0.29 -5.68
C GLU A 146 -23.93 0.91 -6.69
N THR A 147 -24.70 0.07 -7.36
CA THR A 147 -25.60 0.44 -8.45
C THR A 147 -26.69 1.40 -7.96
N ASP A 148 -27.35 1.04 -6.85
CA ASP A 148 -28.42 1.84 -6.24
C ASP A 148 -27.89 2.97 -5.33
N GLY A 149 -26.57 3.10 -5.23
CA GLY A 149 -25.91 4.10 -4.40
C GLY A 149 -25.90 5.49 -5.02
N ARG A 150 -25.27 6.45 -4.33
CA ARG A 150 -25.07 7.81 -4.87
C ARG A 150 -24.07 7.87 -6.01
N GLN A 151 -23.34 6.79 -6.33
CA GLN A 151 -22.36 6.70 -7.42
C GLN A 151 -21.33 7.84 -7.46
N ARG A 152 -20.85 8.27 -6.28
CA ARG A 152 -19.88 9.37 -6.12
C ARG A 152 -18.45 8.91 -5.82
N VAL A 153 -18.28 7.63 -5.52
CA VAL A 153 -16.99 7.07 -5.11
C VAL A 153 -16.77 5.82 -5.91
N LEU A 154 -15.66 5.79 -6.64
CA LEU A 154 -15.24 4.66 -7.46
C LEU A 154 -14.21 3.83 -6.69
N THR A 155 -14.37 2.51 -6.69
CA THR A 155 -13.45 1.55 -6.09
C THR A 155 -12.78 0.69 -7.16
N GLN A 156 -11.63 0.11 -6.81
CA GLN A 156 -10.87 -0.76 -7.71
C GLN A 156 -11.61 -2.08 -8.00
N LEU A 157 -12.30 -2.60 -6.98
CA LEU A 157 -13.01 -3.88 -7.01
C LEU A 157 -14.41 -3.70 -6.39
N PRO A 158 -15.41 -4.46 -6.86
CA PRO A 158 -16.76 -4.41 -6.30
C PRO A 158 -16.77 -4.95 -4.86
N GLY A 159 -17.48 -4.27 -3.95
CA GLY A 159 -17.55 -4.65 -2.53
C GLY A 159 -16.29 -4.42 -1.71
N LYS A 160 -15.20 -3.94 -2.31
CA LYS A 160 -13.94 -3.60 -1.62
C LYS A 160 -13.78 -2.09 -1.56
N ARG A 161 -13.53 -1.55 -0.37
CA ARG A 161 -13.33 -0.12 -0.13
C ARG A 161 -11.90 0.32 -0.51
N ILE A 162 -11.48 -0.01 -1.72
CA ILE A 162 -10.19 0.32 -2.31
C ILE A 162 -10.42 1.47 -3.28
N PHE A 163 -10.31 2.71 -2.81
CA PHE A 163 -10.82 3.86 -3.55
C PHE A 163 -9.91 4.28 -4.72
N VAL A 164 -10.51 4.50 -5.89
CA VAL A 164 -9.86 5.01 -7.11
C VAL A 164 -10.05 6.51 -7.22
N ALA A 165 -11.29 6.97 -7.17
CA ALA A 165 -11.63 8.38 -7.33
C ALA A 165 -12.93 8.73 -6.58
N SER A 166 -13.09 10.01 -6.26
CA SER A 166 -14.38 10.62 -5.98
C SER A 166 -14.80 11.48 -7.17
N ILE A 167 -16.06 11.40 -7.55
CA ILE A 167 -16.66 12.15 -8.67
C ILE A 167 -17.92 12.86 -8.21
N ARG A 168 -18.17 14.05 -8.76
CA ARG A 168 -19.34 14.89 -8.48
C ARG A 168 -19.65 15.79 -9.68
N GLY A 169 -20.82 16.44 -9.65
CA GLY A 169 -21.23 17.39 -10.68
C GLY A 169 -21.26 16.75 -12.06
N ASP A 170 -20.82 17.50 -13.08
CA ASP A 170 -20.90 17.07 -14.47
C ASP A 170 -20.09 15.79 -14.77
N VAL A 171 -18.96 15.58 -14.09
CA VAL A 171 -18.19 14.33 -14.24
C VAL A 171 -19.03 13.12 -13.82
N GLN A 172 -19.82 13.26 -12.75
CA GLN A 172 -20.72 12.20 -12.29
C GLN A 172 -21.94 12.03 -13.22
N GLN A 173 -22.49 13.12 -13.76
CA GLN A 173 -23.69 13.06 -14.59
C GLN A 173 -23.46 12.40 -15.95
N HIS A 174 -22.22 12.42 -16.45
CA HIS A 174 -21.84 11.90 -17.77
C HIS A 174 -21.06 10.59 -17.69
N VAL A 175 -21.18 9.85 -16.59
CA VAL A 175 -20.58 8.50 -16.49
C VAL A 175 -21.28 7.51 -17.42
N LYS A 176 -20.51 6.56 -17.94
CA LYS A 176 -21.02 5.42 -18.70
C LYS A 176 -20.87 4.15 -17.89
N THR A 177 -21.95 3.39 -17.74
CA THR A 177 -21.89 2.03 -17.18
C THR A 177 -21.24 1.08 -18.20
N LEU A 178 -20.22 0.35 -17.77
CA LEU A 178 -19.49 -0.63 -18.60
C LEU A 178 -19.93 -2.06 -18.34
N GLU A 179 -20.03 -2.44 -17.08
CA GLU A 179 -20.39 -3.78 -16.64
C GLU A 179 -21.08 -3.71 -15.27
N GLU A 180 -21.84 -4.75 -14.93
CA GLU A 180 -22.51 -4.88 -13.64
C GLU A 180 -22.26 -6.27 -13.06
N THR A 181 -22.26 -6.36 -11.74
CA THR A 181 -22.06 -7.61 -11.01
C THR A 181 -22.79 -7.58 -9.68
N THR A 182 -23.01 -8.75 -9.08
CA THR A 182 -23.57 -8.88 -7.74
C THR A 182 -22.50 -9.45 -6.81
N VAL A 183 -22.18 -8.72 -5.75
CA VAL A 183 -21.24 -9.20 -4.73
C VAL A 183 -21.94 -10.23 -3.86
N ALA A 184 -21.56 -11.51 -4.00
CA ALA A 184 -22.22 -12.63 -3.34
C ALA A 184 -22.28 -12.49 -1.81
N ALA A 185 -21.24 -11.94 -1.19
CA ALA A 185 -21.17 -11.78 0.27
C ALA A 185 -22.24 -10.82 0.85
N THR A 186 -22.68 -9.85 0.07
CA THR A 186 -23.65 -8.82 0.53
C THR A 186 -24.96 -8.81 -0.27
N ASN A 187 -25.04 -9.63 -1.32
CA ASN A 187 -26.13 -9.62 -2.30
C ASN A 187 -26.43 -8.21 -2.86
N THR A 188 -25.39 -7.41 -3.03
CA THR A 188 -25.49 -6.02 -3.51
C THR A 188 -25.06 -5.92 -4.96
N GLN A 189 -25.82 -5.20 -5.78
CA GLN A 189 -25.45 -4.93 -7.18
C GLN A 189 -24.43 -3.78 -7.24
N TRP A 190 -23.40 -3.98 -8.05
CA TRP A 190 -22.34 -3.02 -8.31
C TRP A 190 -22.20 -2.80 -9.81
N SER A 191 -22.04 -1.53 -10.21
CA SER A 191 -21.81 -1.13 -11.59
C SER A 191 -20.39 -0.58 -11.72
N LYS A 192 -19.66 -1.02 -12.75
CA LYS A 192 -18.41 -0.39 -13.14
C LYS A 192 -18.71 0.79 -14.04
N LEU A 193 -18.27 1.95 -13.61
CA LEU A 193 -18.47 3.21 -14.31
C LEU A 193 -17.18 3.65 -14.99
N GLN A 194 -17.36 4.27 -16.15
CA GLN A 194 -16.34 5.01 -16.87
C GLN A 194 -16.68 6.50 -16.76
N ALA A 195 -15.81 7.27 -16.12
CA ALA A 195 -15.90 8.73 -16.06
C ALA A 195 -14.84 9.35 -16.97
N THR A 196 -15.20 10.45 -17.64
CA THR A 196 -14.22 11.29 -18.34
C THR A 196 -14.02 12.57 -17.54
N ALA A 197 -12.77 12.94 -17.28
CA ALA A 197 -12.45 14.15 -16.53
C ALA A 197 -11.17 14.80 -17.05
N TRP A 198 -11.02 16.09 -16.76
CA TRP A 198 -9.79 16.84 -16.99
C TRP A 198 -8.96 16.90 -15.71
N MET A 199 -7.64 16.85 -15.84
CA MET A 199 -6.72 17.03 -14.72
C MET A 199 -5.42 17.68 -15.20
N GLN A 200 -4.69 18.33 -14.30
CA GLN A 200 -3.36 18.83 -14.61
C GLN A 200 -2.37 17.67 -14.78
N LYS A 201 -1.42 17.79 -15.70
CA LYS A 201 -0.29 16.87 -15.83
C LYS A 201 0.62 16.92 -14.58
N GLY A 202 1.56 15.97 -14.47
CA GLY A 202 2.45 15.85 -13.32
C GLY A 202 1.85 15.05 -12.17
N ASP A 203 2.72 14.52 -11.29
CA ASP A 203 2.40 13.52 -10.27
C ASP A 203 1.71 12.26 -10.84
N MET A 204 2.12 11.87 -12.06
CA MET A 204 1.62 10.70 -12.76
C MET A 204 2.81 9.89 -13.31
N VAL A 205 2.73 8.56 -13.27
CA VAL A 205 3.77 7.65 -13.78
C VAL A 205 3.19 6.57 -14.69
N ASN A 206 3.99 6.07 -15.63
CA ASN A 206 3.57 5.05 -16.61
C ASN A 206 3.41 3.62 -16.03
N ASP A 207 3.97 3.31 -14.87
CA ASP A 207 3.91 1.98 -14.24
C ASP A 207 3.57 2.12 -12.75
N ILE A 208 2.75 1.21 -12.23
CA ILE A 208 2.37 1.14 -10.82
C ILE A 208 3.47 0.53 -9.94
N LYS A 209 4.35 -0.31 -10.49
CA LYS A 209 5.38 -1.04 -9.72
C LYS A 209 6.26 -0.13 -8.87
N PRO A 210 6.74 1.04 -9.34
CA PRO A 210 7.52 1.94 -8.49
C PRO A 210 6.72 2.49 -7.31
N ILE A 211 5.40 2.72 -7.47
CA ILE A 211 4.53 3.14 -6.38
C ILE A 211 4.39 2.01 -5.35
N TRP A 212 4.26 0.76 -5.79
CA TRP A 212 4.23 -0.40 -4.91
C TRP A 212 5.57 -0.68 -4.22
N ALA A 213 6.69 -0.48 -4.90
CA ALA A 213 8.00 -0.55 -4.27
C ALA A 213 8.17 0.51 -3.17
N TYR A 214 7.70 1.74 -3.43
CA TYR A 214 7.65 2.79 -2.43
C TYR A 214 6.71 2.43 -1.26
N ALA A 215 5.51 1.92 -1.54
CA ALA A 215 4.55 1.54 -0.51
C ALA A 215 5.03 0.35 0.36
N ASP A 216 5.78 -0.59 -0.22
CA ASP A 216 6.42 -1.67 0.53
C ASP A 216 7.53 -1.15 1.45
N SER A 217 8.38 -0.22 0.97
CA SER A 217 9.35 0.48 1.82
C SER A 217 8.66 1.27 2.94
N LEU A 218 7.55 1.95 2.63
CA LEU A 218 6.73 2.68 3.59
C LEU A 218 6.18 1.74 4.68
N TYR A 219 5.64 0.58 4.26
CA TYR A 219 5.14 -0.45 5.17
C TYR A 219 6.24 -0.99 6.08
N ASN A 220 7.36 -1.42 5.49
CA ASN A 220 8.46 -2.03 6.24
C ASN A 220 9.18 -1.02 7.14
N GLY A 221 9.30 0.23 6.69
CA GLY A 221 9.91 1.32 7.44
C GLY A 221 9.04 1.81 8.59
N THR A 222 7.72 1.68 8.49
CA THR A 222 6.78 2.19 9.51
C THR A 222 6.30 1.10 10.46
N CYS A 223 5.84 -0.03 9.94
CA CYS A 223 5.11 -1.04 10.72
C CYS A 223 6.03 -2.01 11.48
N ASN A 224 7.31 -2.07 11.16
CA ASN A 224 8.30 -2.88 11.91
C ASN A 224 8.93 -2.13 13.10
N GLN A 225 8.48 -0.91 13.41
CA GLN A 225 9.11 -0.10 14.46
C GLN A 225 8.66 -0.51 15.88
N CYS A 226 7.45 -1.05 16.02
CA CYS A 226 6.85 -1.38 17.34
C CYS A 226 6.74 -2.89 17.57
N HIS A 227 6.43 -3.65 16.53
CA HIS A 227 6.34 -5.11 16.50
C HIS A 227 6.70 -5.62 15.10
N GLY A 228 6.74 -6.94 14.88
CA GLY A 228 6.86 -7.47 13.52
C GLY A 228 5.65 -7.07 12.67
N ALA A 229 5.88 -6.51 11.49
CA ALA A 229 4.78 -6.11 10.61
C ALA A 229 3.95 -7.36 10.22
N PRO A 230 2.61 -7.29 10.29
CA PRO A 230 1.77 -8.42 9.89
C PRO A 230 2.03 -8.88 8.45
N ASP A 231 1.71 -10.12 8.13
CA ASP A 231 1.67 -10.53 6.72
C ASP A 231 0.59 -9.73 5.99
N LYS A 232 0.88 -9.25 4.77
CA LYS A 232 -0.05 -8.45 3.96
C LYS A 232 -1.34 -9.25 3.65
N ALA A 233 -1.24 -10.57 3.53
CA ALA A 233 -2.36 -11.46 3.29
C ALA A 233 -3.06 -11.93 4.58
N HIS A 234 -2.68 -11.43 5.76
CA HIS A 234 -3.30 -11.82 7.03
C HIS A 234 -4.75 -11.30 7.17
N PHE A 235 -5.04 -10.11 6.64
CA PHE A 235 -6.37 -9.52 6.63
C PHE A 235 -6.94 -9.45 5.22
N ASP A 236 -8.27 -9.43 5.13
CA ASP A 236 -8.97 -9.05 3.92
C ASP A 236 -8.85 -7.54 3.64
N ALA A 237 -9.14 -7.12 2.41
CA ALA A 237 -8.96 -5.75 1.98
C ALA A 237 -9.81 -4.73 2.77
N ASN A 238 -10.97 -5.12 3.28
CA ASN A 238 -11.77 -4.23 4.11
C ASN A 238 -11.30 -4.23 5.58
N GLY A 239 -10.78 -5.36 6.07
CA GLY A 239 -10.19 -5.54 7.40
C GLY A 239 -8.97 -4.65 7.62
N TRP A 240 -8.13 -4.48 6.58
CA TRP A 240 -6.98 -3.57 6.62
C TRP A 240 -7.32 -2.13 6.99
N ILE A 241 -8.55 -1.67 6.74
CA ILE A 241 -8.99 -0.32 7.12
C ILE A 241 -8.98 -0.14 8.63
N GLY A 242 -9.58 -1.09 9.37
CA GLY A 242 -9.62 -1.07 10.82
C GLY A 242 -8.23 -1.26 11.41
N THR A 243 -7.49 -2.25 10.90
CA THR A 243 -6.14 -2.57 11.38
C THR A 243 -5.19 -1.38 11.19
N LEU A 244 -5.12 -0.79 10.01
CA LEU A 244 -4.24 0.35 9.77
C LEU A 244 -4.63 1.57 10.61
N ASN A 245 -5.93 1.87 10.74
CA ASN A 245 -6.40 2.97 11.59
C ASN A 245 -5.99 2.82 13.06
N GLY A 246 -5.95 1.58 13.58
CA GLY A 246 -5.47 1.29 14.92
C GLY A 246 -3.97 1.57 15.10
N MET A 247 -3.19 1.45 14.03
CA MET A 247 -1.73 1.69 14.05
C MET A 247 -1.37 3.13 13.72
N ILE A 248 -2.12 3.80 12.84
CA ILE A 248 -1.72 5.07 12.20
C ILE A 248 -1.45 6.19 13.21
N GLY A 249 -2.20 6.23 14.32
CA GLY A 249 -2.02 7.21 15.39
C GLY A 249 -0.68 7.12 16.12
N PHE A 250 0.06 6.02 15.95
CA PHE A 250 1.39 5.81 16.51
C PHE A 250 2.50 5.99 15.47
N THR A 251 2.16 6.42 14.26
CA THR A 251 3.09 6.63 13.15
C THR A 251 3.20 8.12 12.81
N SER A 252 4.21 8.49 12.02
CA SER A 252 4.39 9.85 11.53
C SER A 252 3.92 10.03 10.07
N LEU A 253 2.94 9.23 9.63
CA LEU A 253 2.51 9.21 8.24
C LEU A 253 1.64 10.43 7.88
N ASP A 254 1.87 11.02 6.72
CA ASP A 254 0.98 12.03 6.14
C ASP A 254 -0.22 11.38 5.44
N LYS A 255 -1.30 12.15 5.20
CA LYS A 255 -2.54 11.62 4.60
C LYS A 255 -2.34 10.90 3.25
N ARG A 256 -1.33 11.27 2.46
CA ARG A 256 -1.03 10.63 1.18
C ARG A 256 -0.27 9.33 1.41
N GLU A 257 0.68 9.32 2.34
CA GLU A 257 1.37 8.12 2.82
C GLU A 257 0.35 7.10 3.36
N GLU A 258 -0.57 7.53 4.25
CA GLU A 258 -1.65 6.71 4.80
C GLU A 258 -2.50 6.06 3.70
N ARG A 259 -2.98 6.85 2.73
CA ARG A 259 -3.85 6.35 1.64
C ARG A 259 -3.11 5.43 0.68
N THR A 260 -1.87 5.75 0.36
CA THR A 260 -1.03 4.91 -0.53
C THR A 260 -0.72 3.59 0.16
N LEU A 261 -0.36 3.62 1.44
CA LEU A 261 -0.12 2.43 2.25
C LEU A 261 -1.37 1.58 2.37
N LEU A 262 -2.51 2.19 2.70
CA LEU A 262 -3.77 1.47 2.81
C LEU A 262 -4.10 0.77 1.50
N LYS A 263 -4.09 1.49 0.36
CA LYS A 263 -4.37 0.87 -0.94
C LYS A 263 -3.39 -0.26 -1.25
N TYR A 264 -2.09 -0.09 -0.97
CA TYR A 264 -1.11 -1.13 -1.16
C TYR A 264 -1.43 -2.40 -0.34
N LEU A 265 -1.73 -2.25 0.95
CA LEU A 265 -2.11 -3.37 1.82
C LEU A 265 -3.38 -4.04 1.32
N GLN A 266 -4.38 -3.25 0.95
CA GLN A 266 -5.64 -3.75 0.40
C GLN A 266 -5.47 -4.49 -0.92
N MET A 267 -4.52 -4.09 -1.77
CA MET A 267 -4.23 -4.79 -3.03
C MET A 267 -3.39 -6.06 -2.83
N ASN A 268 -2.77 -6.22 -1.66
CA ASN A 268 -2.00 -7.40 -1.27
C ASN A 268 -2.71 -8.23 -0.18
N ALA A 269 -4.00 -8.02 0.00
CA ALA A 269 -4.82 -8.68 1.00
C ALA A 269 -5.15 -10.13 0.62
N SER A 270 -5.70 -10.87 1.59
CA SER A 270 -6.12 -12.26 1.44
C SER A 270 -7.08 -12.52 0.27
N ASP A 271 -7.90 -11.54 -0.06
CA ASP A 271 -9.03 -11.61 -0.97
C ASP A 271 -8.85 -10.75 -2.23
N THR A 272 -7.63 -10.24 -2.45
CA THR A 272 -7.25 -9.47 -3.65
C THR A 272 -6.01 -9.99 -4.33
N THR A 273 -5.21 -10.80 -3.64
CA THR A 273 -4.15 -11.59 -4.25
C THR A 273 -4.77 -12.87 -4.81
N ASN A 274 -4.35 -13.33 -5.99
CA ASN A 274 -4.78 -14.60 -6.58
C ASN A 274 -4.25 -15.84 -5.80
N THR A 275 -3.95 -15.69 -4.50
CA THR A 275 -3.51 -16.78 -3.64
C THR A 275 -4.73 -17.28 -2.88
N PRO A 276 -5.23 -18.49 -3.18
CA PRO A 276 -6.34 -19.07 -2.43
C PRO A 276 -5.93 -19.15 -0.96
N HIS A 277 -6.67 -18.49 -0.08
CA HIS A 277 -6.55 -18.76 1.35
C HIS A 277 -7.00 -20.20 1.57
N SER A 278 -6.05 -21.04 1.98
CA SER A 278 -6.37 -22.33 2.59
C SER A 278 -7.10 -22.01 3.89
N ASP A 279 -8.42 -22.16 3.86
CA ASP A 279 -9.29 -22.15 5.00
C ASP A 279 -8.76 -23.18 6.02
N LYS A 280 -7.98 -22.73 7.01
CA LYS A 280 -7.61 -23.58 8.14
C LYS A 280 -8.81 -23.54 9.08
N GLY A 281 -9.74 -24.46 8.81
CA GLY A 281 -10.89 -24.72 9.64
C GLY A 281 -10.48 -24.80 11.12
N GLU A 282 -11.24 -24.08 11.94
CA GLU A 282 -11.30 -24.30 13.38
C GLU A 282 -11.73 -25.76 13.64
N HIS A 283 -10.76 -26.65 13.86
CA HIS A 283 -11.02 -27.85 14.64
C HIS A 283 -11.06 -27.45 16.11
N ASN A 284 -12.25 -27.06 16.56
CA ASN A 284 -12.65 -27.25 17.95
C ASN A 284 -12.88 -28.75 18.15
N GLU A 285 -11.97 -29.42 18.84
CA GLU A 285 -12.26 -30.70 19.47
C GLU A 285 -11.89 -30.64 20.94
N LYS A 286 -12.80 -31.20 21.73
CA LYS A 286 -12.87 -31.20 23.20
C LYS A 286 -11.78 -32.03 23.85
#